data_AF-V2V1V6-F1
#
_entry.id   AF-V2V1V6-F1
#
_cell.length_a   1.000
_cell.length_b   1.000
_cell.length_c   1.000
_cell.angle_alpha   90.00
_cell.angle_beta   90.00
_cell.angle_gamma   90.00
#
_symmetry.space_group_name_H-M   'P 1'
#
loop_
_entity.id
_entity.type
_entity.pdbx_description
1 polymer ?
#
loop_
_entity_poly.entity_id
_entity_poly.type
_entity_poly.pdbx_seq_one_letter_code
_entity_poly.pdbx_strand_id
1 'polypeptide(L)'
;MKYIYLILREFFYMKKFILACGLIIPSISFGADWGYVVSTDDTSYWIDKEFYKYDFKNNKVDIWVKSVSKKSNEMKFYTKSKLLNRYSCINKEYRNIAYSEYTEDNKVTYSASVPEENIRVIFPETIAEELWKVACKTKGKGLKFTKYQQQIVDVSTLEVQ
;
A
#
# COMPACT_ATOMS: atom_id res chain seq x y z
N MET A 1 -55.11 7.57 32.70
CA MET A 1 -53.70 7.57 33.15
C MET A 1 -52.87 6.33 32.74
N LYS A 2 -53.47 5.15 32.44
CA LYS A 2 -52.69 3.96 31.99
C LYS A 2 -52.10 4.06 30.57
N TYR A 3 -52.72 4.81 29.65
CA TYR A 3 -52.27 4.89 28.25
C TYR A 3 -51.00 5.72 28.02
N ILE A 4 -50.73 6.74 28.85
CA ILE A 4 -49.53 7.58 28.74
C ILE A 4 -48.26 6.80 29.11
N TYR A 5 -48.36 5.86 30.06
CA TYR A 5 -47.23 5.01 30.48
C TYR A 5 -46.77 4.03 29.41
N LEU A 6 -47.69 3.52 28.57
CA LEU A 6 -47.35 2.60 27.47
C LEU A 6 -46.62 3.32 26.34
N ILE A 7 -47.05 4.54 25.98
CA ILE A 7 -46.38 5.34 24.94
C ILE A 7 -44.97 5.78 25.38
N LEU A 8 -44.79 6.16 26.65
CA LEU A 8 -43.48 6.53 27.17
C LEU A 8 -42.51 5.34 27.29
N ARG A 9 -43.03 4.12 27.55
CA ARG A 9 -42.23 2.88 27.63
C ARG A 9 -41.66 2.47 26.27
N GLU A 10 -42.45 2.59 25.21
CA GLU A 10 -42.02 2.33 23.82
C GLU A 10 -40.96 3.35 23.35
N PHE A 11 -41.16 4.64 23.68
CA PHE A 11 -40.17 5.70 23.38
C PHE A 11 -38.83 5.49 24.09
N PHE A 12 -38.85 4.97 25.33
CA PHE A 12 -37.62 4.68 26.09
C PHE A 12 -36.87 3.44 25.57
N TYR A 13 -37.58 2.47 24.97
CA TYR A 13 -36.98 1.26 24.39
C TYR A 13 -36.32 1.52 23.02
N MET A 14 -36.94 2.35 22.17
CA MET A 14 -36.36 2.73 20.87
C MET A 14 -35.05 3.56 21.01
N LYS A 15 -34.89 4.32 22.10
CA LYS A 15 -33.70 5.15 22.33
C LYS A 15 -32.46 4.33 22.69
N LYS A 16 -32.63 3.14 23.27
CA LYS A 16 -31.52 2.23 23.62
C LYS A 16 -30.96 1.48 22.42
N PHE A 17 -31.80 1.17 21.43
CA PHE A 17 -31.36 0.51 20.18
C PHE A 17 -30.51 1.43 19.31
N ILE A 18 -30.82 2.74 19.26
CA ILE A 18 -30.01 3.71 18.52
C ILE A 18 -28.59 3.82 19.11
N LEU A 19 -28.45 3.71 20.44
CA LEU A 19 -27.15 3.73 21.11
C LEU A 19 -26.34 2.44 20.85
N ALA A 20 -27.02 1.29 20.73
CA ALA A 20 -26.38 0.01 20.45
C ALA A 20 -25.88 -0.12 19.00
N CYS A 21 -26.61 0.41 18.01
CA CYS A 21 -26.19 0.38 16.61
C CYS A 21 -25.01 1.31 16.30
N GLY A 22 -24.82 2.40 17.07
CA GLY A 22 -23.69 3.32 16.91
C GLY A 22 -22.33 2.73 17.29
N LEU A 23 -22.30 1.66 18.09
CA LEU A 23 -21.07 1.00 18.55
C LEU A 23 -20.58 -0.12 17.61
N ILE A 24 -21.31 -0.42 16.52
CA ILE A 24 -20.99 -1.51 15.56
C ILE A 24 -20.40 -0.97 14.25
N ILE A 25 -20.17 0.34 14.13
CA ILE A 25 -19.41 0.92 13.01
C ILE A 25 -17.89 1.11 13.30
N PRO A 26 -17.16 0.31 14.11
CA PRO A 26 -15.72 0.38 14.10
C PRO A 26 -15.15 -0.81 13.32
N SER A 27 -14.90 -0.68 12.02
CA SER A 27 -13.96 -1.61 11.35
C SER A 27 -13.58 -1.32 9.90
N ILE A 28 -14.01 -0.22 9.27
CA ILE A 28 -13.44 0.15 7.96
C ILE A 28 -12.09 0.86 8.16
N SER A 29 -11.12 0.14 8.72
CA SER A 29 -9.72 0.54 8.67
C SER A 29 -9.22 0.21 7.28
N PHE A 30 -9.15 1.22 6.41
CA PHE A 30 -8.53 1.08 5.11
C PHE A 30 -7.01 0.97 5.30
N GLY A 31 -6.52 -0.26 5.31
CA GLY A 31 -5.09 -0.56 5.27
C GLY A 31 -4.61 -0.66 3.82
N ALA A 32 -3.39 -0.23 3.55
CA ALA A 32 -2.77 -0.41 2.23
C ALA A 32 -2.69 -1.91 1.86
N ASP A 33 -3.12 -2.26 0.65
CA ASP A 33 -3.18 -3.63 0.15
C ASP A 33 -1.95 -3.94 -0.72
N TRP A 34 -0.89 -4.47 -0.12
CA TRP A 34 0.40 -4.65 -0.80
C TRP A 34 0.43 -5.89 -1.69
N GLY A 35 0.60 -5.70 -3.00
CA GLY A 35 0.88 -6.76 -3.97
C GLY A 35 2.38 -6.94 -4.19
N TYR A 36 2.87 -8.18 -4.12
CA TYR A 36 4.27 -8.50 -4.40
C TYR A 36 4.62 -8.28 -5.88
N VAL A 37 5.85 -7.83 -6.15
CA VAL A 37 6.34 -7.57 -7.51
C VAL A 37 7.62 -8.35 -7.82
N VAL A 38 8.67 -8.18 -7.02
CA VAL A 38 9.99 -8.76 -7.31
C VAL A 38 10.86 -8.75 -6.05
N SER A 39 11.83 -9.65 -5.99
CA SER A 39 12.84 -9.72 -4.94
C SER A 39 14.24 -9.90 -5.51
N THR A 40 15.22 -9.34 -4.83
CA THR A 40 16.64 -9.72 -4.88
C THR A 40 16.97 -10.62 -3.70
N ASP A 41 18.23 -11.03 -3.58
CA ASP A 41 18.73 -11.83 -2.45
C ASP A 41 18.46 -11.16 -1.09
N ASP A 42 18.52 -9.84 -1.05
CA ASP A 42 18.42 -9.04 0.16
C ASP A 42 17.14 -8.21 0.27
N THR A 43 16.48 -7.87 -0.84
CA THR A 43 15.39 -6.90 -0.83
C THR A 43 14.19 -7.35 -1.63
N SER A 44 13.01 -7.29 -1.03
CA SER A 44 11.75 -7.54 -1.70
C SER A 44 10.97 -6.24 -1.93
N TYR A 45 10.16 -6.21 -2.99
CA TYR A 45 9.41 -5.03 -3.43
C TYR A 45 7.94 -5.35 -3.64
N TRP A 46 7.09 -4.45 -3.16
CA TRP A 46 5.63 -4.52 -3.26
C TRP A 46 5.05 -3.19 -3.73
N ILE A 47 3.87 -3.22 -4.34
CA ILE A 47 3.08 -2.05 -4.73
C ILE A 47 1.75 -2.05 -4.00
N ASP A 48 1.29 -0.88 -3.54
CA ASP A 48 -0.06 -0.72 -3.00
C ASP A 48 -1.10 -0.85 -4.11
N LYS A 49 -1.93 -1.90 -4.04
CA LYS A 49 -2.94 -2.22 -5.05
C LYS A 49 -4.06 -1.20 -5.12
N GLU A 50 -4.34 -0.51 -4.02
CA GLU A 50 -5.44 0.45 -3.94
C GLU A 50 -5.00 1.86 -4.34
N PHE A 51 -3.70 2.17 -4.25
CA PHE A 51 -3.17 3.47 -4.64
C PHE A 51 -2.63 3.47 -6.08
N TYR A 52 -3.53 3.71 -7.04
CA TYR A 52 -3.20 3.88 -8.46
C TYR A 52 -3.76 5.20 -8.99
N LYS A 53 -2.91 6.22 -9.14
CA LYS A 53 -3.33 7.53 -9.67
C LYS A 53 -2.72 7.77 -11.04
N TYR A 54 -3.51 7.52 -12.08
CA TYR A 54 -3.08 7.73 -13.47
C TYR A 54 -3.50 9.10 -14.00
N ASP A 55 -2.56 9.84 -14.55
CA ASP A 55 -2.77 11.09 -15.28
C ASP A 55 -2.75 10.80 -16.78
N PHE A 56 -3.94 10.75 -17.38
CA PHE A 56 -4.11 10.50 -18.82
C PHE A 56 -3.52 11.60 -19.70
N LYS A 57 -3.48 12.85 -19.22
CA LYS A 57 -2.96 13.98 -19.98
C LYS A 57 -1.45 13.87 -20.16
N ASN A 58 -0.76 13.50 -19.09
CA ASN A 58 0.70 13.46 -19.07
C ASN A 58 1.28 12.04 -19.21
N ASN A 59 0.43 11.01 -19.27
CA ASN A 59 0.81 9.59 -19.27
C ASN A 59 1.74 9.24 -18.10
N LYS A 60 1.38 9.73 -16.91
CA LYS A 60 2.11 9.50 -15.68
C LYS A 60 1.26 8.74 -14.69
N VAL A 61 1.90 7.97 -13.83
CA VAL A 61 1.22 7.22 -12.78
C VAL A 61 1.95 7.38 -11.46
N ASP A 62 1.19 7.67 -10.40
CA ASP A 62 1.69 7.69 -9.04
C ASP A 62 1.26 6.41 -8.33
N ILE A 63 2.25 5.71 -7.75
CA ILE A 63 2.04 4.48 -6.99
C ILE A 63 2.93 4.45 -5.74
N TRP A 64 2.43 3.81 -4.68
CA TRP A 64 3.28 3.48 -3.54
C TRP A 64 4.04 2.20 -3.78
N VAL A 65 5.35 2.25 -3.51
CA VAL A 65 6.26 1.11 -3.52
C VAL A 65 6.76 0.89 -2.10
N LYS A 66 6.68 -0.33 -1.60
CA LYS A 66 7.30 -0.74 -0.34
C LYS A 66 8.52 -1.59 -0.66
N SER A 67 9.64 -1.33 -0.01
CA SER A 67 10.78 -2.26 0.03
C SER A 67 10.97 -2.81 1.43
N VAL A 68 11.44 -4.05 1.52
CA VAL A 68 11.84 -4.68 2.78
C VAL A 68 13.18 -5.35 2.53
N SER A 69 14.23 -4.84 3.18
CA SER A 69 15.60 -5.28 3.01
C SER A 69 16.10 -6.07 4.23
N LYS A 70 16.86 -7.14 3.99
CA LYS A 70 17.63 -7.91 4.96
C LYS A 70 19.06 -7.36 5.00
N LYS A 71 19.60 -7.05 6.18
CA LYS A 71 21.02 -6.70 6.33
C LYS A 71 21.89 -7.96 6.50
N SER A 72 23.07 -7.93 5.90
CA SER A 72 24.01 -9.07 5.79
C SER A 72 24.79 -9.43 7.07
N ASN A 73 24.78 -8.62 8.13
CA ASN A 73 25.59 -8.88 9.33
C ASN A 73 24.70 -9.05 10.58
N GLU A 74 24.74 -10.27 11.12
CA GLU A 74 24.42 -10.66 12.50
C GLU A 74 23.15 -10.08 13.12
N MET A 75 22.06 -10.86 13.03
CA MET A 75 20.90 -10.81 13.94
C MET A 75 20.43 -9.40 14.35
N LYS A 76 19.84 -8.63 13.43
CA LYS A 76 18.54 -7.91 13.59
C LYS A 76 18.32 -6.76 12.57
N PHE A 77 17.02 -6.51 12.36
CA PHE A 77 16.31 -5.39 11.73
C PHE A 77 16.22 -5.33 10.19
N TYR A 78 15.01 -5.62 9.69
CA TYR A 78 14.53 -5.30 8.36
C TYR A 78 14.34 -3.78 8.20
N THR A 79 15.03 -3.13 7.27
CA THR A 79 14.64 -1.76 6.88
C THR A 79 13.44 -1.87 5.95
N LYS A 80 12.33 -1.27 6.37
CA LYS A 80 11.16 -1.09 5.50
C LYS A 80 11.18 0.33 5.00
N SER A 81 11.12 0.51 3.69
CA SER A 81 10.90 1.84 3.11
C SER A 81 9.59 1.85 2.34
N LYS A 82 8.94 3.00 2.28
CA LYS A 82 7.78 3.26 1.43
C LYS A 82 8.06 4.50 0.62
N LEU A 83 7.95 4.41 -0.69
CA LEU A 83 8.15 5.52 -1.61
C LEU A 83 6.91 5.74 -2.45
N LEU A 84 6.48 6.99 -2.58
CA LEU A 84 5.50 7.40 -3.56
C LEU A 84 6.26 7.74 -4.84
N ASN A 85 6.16 6.89 -5.85
CA ASN A 85 6.88 7.07 -7.10
C ASN A 85 5.94 7.57 -8.19
N ARG A 86 6.41 8.54 -8.97
CA ARG A 86 5.77 8.95 -10.23
C ARG A 86 6.53 8.39 -11.41
N TYR A 87 5.88 7.51 -12.16
CA TYR A 87 6.42 6.93 -13.38
C TYR A 87 5.89 7.64 -14.61
N SER A 88 6.75 7.87 -15.60
CA SER A 88 6.36 8.22 -16.98
C SER A 88 6.20 6.95 -17.80
N CYS A 89 4.97 6.65 -18.22
CA CYS A 89 4.66 5.44 -18.99
C CYS A 89 5.07 5.53 -20.47
N ILE A 90 5.49 6.71 -20.92
CA ILE A 90 6.02 6.92 -22.28
C ILE A 90 7.55 6.89 -22.25
N ASN A 91 8.17 7.67 -21.34
CA ASN A 91 9.62 7.90 -21.39
C ASN A 91 10.44 6.84 -20.65
N LYS A 92 9.81 5.88 -19.95
CA LYS A 92 10.50 4.94 -19.05
C LYS A 92 11.37 5.67 -18.02
N GLU A 93 10.75 6.59 -17.31
CA GLU A 93 11.40 7.41 -16.29
C GLU A 93 10.59 7.36 -14.99
N TYR A 94 11.24 7.62 -13.87
CA TYR A 94 10.56 7.82 -12.60
C TYR A 94 11.23 8.88 -11.73
N ARG A 95 10.49 9.35 -10.73
CA ARG A 95 11.01 10.14 -9.62
C ARG A 95 10.26 9.83 -8.35
N ASN A 96 10.91 10.01 -7.21
CA ASN A 96 10.27 9.88 -5.91
C ASN A 96 9.57 11.20 -5.56
N ILE A 97 8.33 11.13 -5.08
CA ILE A 97 7.53 12.27 -4.63
C ILE A 97 7.55 12.39 -3.11
N ALA A 98 7.50 11.24 -2.44
CA ALA A 98 7.56 11.13 -1.01
C ALA A 98 8.25 9.84 -0.63
N TYR A 99 8.85 9.79 0.55
CA TYR A 99 9.37 8.57 1.10
C TYR A 99 9.25 8.53 2.62
N SER A 100 9.24 7.33 3.17
CA SER A 100 9.29 7.09 4.60
C SER A 100 10.10 5.84 4.89
N GLU A 101 10.91 5.91 5.92
CA GLU A 101 11.74 4.82 6.41
C GLU A 101 11.22 4.38 7.78
N TYR A 102 11.31 3.08 8.01
CA TYR A 102 10.80 2.46 9.21
C TYR A 102 11.83 1.51 9.82
N THR A 103 11.82 1.41 11.14
CA THR A 103 12.44 0.30 11.88
C THR A 103 11.66 -1.01 11.62
N GLU A 104 12.22 -2.14 12.05
CA GLU A 104 11.53 -3.45 11.99
C GLU A 104 10.20 -3.44 12.77
N ASP A 105 10.18 -2.74 13.90
CA ASP A 105 8.98 -2.52 14.75
C ASP A 105 7.95 -1.58 14.10
N ASN A 106 8.14 -1.22 12.82
CA ASN A 106 7.32 -0.29 12.06
C ASN A 106 7.27 1.14 12.63
N LYS A 107 8.27 1.56 13.40
CA LYS A 107 8.39 2.96 13.83
C LYS A 107 9.02 3.78 12.72
N VAL A 108 8.44 4.94 12.41
CA VAL A 108 9.00 5.86 11.41
C VAL A 108 10.31 6.43 11.94
N THR A 109 11.40 6.23 11.20
CA THR A 109 12.71 6.85 11.49
C THR A 109 12.90 8.14 10.70
N TYR A 110 12.35 8.19 9.49
CA TYR A 110 12.44 9.33 8.61
C TYR A 110 11.21 9.40 7.69
N SER A 111 10.77 10.62 7.35
CA SER A 111 9.77 10.84 6.29
C SER A 111 9.96 12.18 5.62
N ALA A 112 9.82 12.24 4.30
CA ALA A 112 9.77 13.47 3.53
C ALA A 112 8.74 13.41 2.41
N SER A 113 8.16 14.57 2.09
CA SER A 113 7.15 14.74 1.02
C SER A 113 7.60 15.75 -0.03
N VAL A 114 8.91 15.96 -0.16
CA VAL A 114 9.50 16.84 -1.17
C VAL A 114 9.85 15.99 -2.38
N PRO A 115 9.28 16.27 -3.56
CA PRO A 115 9.63 15.52 -4.77
C PRO A 115 11.12 15.69 -5.09
N GLU A 116 11.77 14.58 -5.43
CA GLU A 116 13.12 14.62 -6.00
C GLU A 116 13.09 15.46 -7.29
N GLU A 117 14.03 16.40 -7.41
CA GLU A 117 14.19 17.22 -8.62
C GLU A 117 14.68 16.37 -9.79
N ASN A 118 15.50 15.35 -9.50
CA ASN A 118 16.12 14.50 -10.49
C ASN A 118 15.17 13.43 -11.00
N ILE A 119 15.01 13.38 -12.32
CA ILE A 119 14.34 12.30 -13.02
C ILE A 119 15.35 11.17 -13.23
N ARG A 120 14.95 9.94 -12.91
CA ARG A 120 15.76 8.73 -13.08
C ARG A 120 15.26 7.93 -14.27
N VAL A 121 16.17 7.55 -15.16
CA VAL A 121 15.89 6.68 -16.30
C VAL A 121 15.78 5.23 -15.84
N ILE A 122 14.83 4.48 -16.42
CA ILE A 122 14.60 3.07 -16.11
C ILE A 122 15.30 2.21 -17.15
N PHE A 123 16.35 1.53 -16.72
CA PHE A 123 17.10 0.61 -17.57
C PHE A 123 16.39 -0.75 -17.70
N PRO A 124 16.51 -1.43 -18.86
CA PRO A 124 16.03 -2.80 -19.03
C PRO A 124 16.62 -3.76 -18.00
N GLU A 125 15.89 -4.85 -17.71
CA GLU A 125 16.36 -5.93 -16.83
C GLU A 125 16.68 -5.48 -15.39
N THR A 126 16.02 -4.40 -14.96
CA THR A 126 16.15 -3.88 -13.58
C THR A 126 14.85 -4.04 -12.80
N ILE A 127 14.96 -4.01 -11.48
CA ILE A 127 13.82 -3.94 -10.54
C ILE A 127 12.92 -2.75 -10.87
N ALA A 128 13.51 -1.60 -11.23
CA ALA A 128 12.77 -0.42 -11.63
C ALA A 128 11.92 -0.67 -12.87
N GLU A 129 12.40 -1.49 -13.82
CA GLU A 129 11.62 -1.89 -14.99
C GLU A 129 10.44 -2.78 -14.61
N GLU A 130 10.64 -3.75 -13.71
CA GLU A 130 9.56 -4.62 -13.25
C GLU A 130 8.45 -3.85 -12.53
N LEU A 131 8.81 -2.90 -11.65
CA LEU A 131 7.86 -1.99 -11.01
C LEU A 131 7.12 -1.12 -12.05
N TRP A 132 7.86 -0.56 -13.00
CA TRP A 132 7.28 0.25 -14.08
C TRP A 132 6.32 -0.55 -14.97
N LYS A 133 6.66 -1.80 -15.31
CA LYS A 133 5.78 -2.70 -16.09
C LYS A 133 4.46 -2.91 -15.34
N VAL A 134 4.48 -3.18 -14.04
CA VAL A 134 3.24 -3.35 -13.26
C VAL A 134 2.37 -2.08 -13.29
N ALA A 135 3.00 -0.91 -13.19
CA ALA A 135 2.30 0.38 -13.16
C ALA A 135 1.77 0.84 -14.54
N CYS A 136 2.56 0.65 -15.59
CA CYS A 136 2.36 1.28 -16.90
C CYS A 136 1.82 0.37 -18.00
N LYS A 137 1.86 -0.96 -17.84
CA LYS A 137 1.46 -1.92 -18.89
C LYS A 137 0.02 -1.76 -19.36
N THR A 138 -0.87 -1.25 -18.52
CA THR A 138 -2.30 -1.09 -18.83
C THR A 138 -2.71 0.33 -19.20
N LYS A 139 -1.81 1.31 -19.04
CA LYS A 139 -2.02 2.74 -19.33
C LYS A 139 -3.36 3.28 -18.82
N GLY A 140 -3.55 3.28 -17.50
CA GLY A 140 -4.73 3.85 -16.85
C GLY A 140 -5.86 2.86 -16.56
N LYS A 141 -5.69 1.56 -16.86
CA LYS A 141 -6.66 0.51 -16.49
C LYS A 141 -6.28 -0.24 -15.20
N GLY A 142 -5.51 0.40 -14.31
CA GLY A 142 -5.06 -0.19 -13.04
C GLY A 142 -3.76 -0.99 -13.15
N LEU A 143 -3.31 -1.55 -12.04
CA LEU A 143 -2.06 -2.31 -11.98
C LEU A 143 -2.19 -3.67 -12.69
N LYS A 144 -1.12 -4.15 -13.31
CA LYS A 144 -1.08 -5.49 -13.91
C LYS A 144 0.13 -6.29 -13.44
N PHE A 145 -0.12 -7.14 -12.46
CA PHE A 145 0.82 -8.16 -12.00
C PHE A 145 0.91 -9.30 -13.02
N THR A 146 2.09 -9.89 -13.18
CA THR A 146 2.30 -11.10 -13.98
C THR A 146 1.88 -12.34 -13.18
N LYS A 147 1.60 -13.46 -13.86
CA LYS A 147 1.16 -14.71 -13.20
C LYS A 147 2.15 -15.22 -12.15
N TYR A 148 3.46 -15.04 -12.38
CA TYR A 148 4.51 -15.42 -11.43
C TYR A 148 4.49 -14.57 -10.16
N GLN A 149 4.10 -13.29 -10.26
CA GLN A 149 4.02 -12.37 -9.12
C GLN A 149 2.86 -12.71 -8.17
N GLN A 150 1.86 -13.44 -8.65
CA GLN A 150 0.71 -13.86 -7.85
C GLN A 150 0.95 -15.16 -7.07
N GLN A 151 1.97 -15.96 -7.44
CA GLN A 151 2.23 -17.27 -6.85
C GLN A 151 3.19 -17.26 -5.64
N ILE A 152 3.90 -16.16 -5.38
CA ILE A 152 4.95 -16.10 -4.32
C ILE A 152 4.38 -15.73 -2.94
N VAL A 153 3.07 -15.48 -2.82
CA VAL A 153 2.43 -15.21 -1.53
C VAL A 153 1.88 -16.50 -0.93
N ASP A 154 2.77 -17.42 -0.54
CA ASP A 154 2.46 -18.40 0.50
C ASP A 154 3.39 -18.20 1.70
N VAL A 155 3.01 -17.21 2.52
CA VAL A 155 3.72 -16.82 3.76
C VAL A 155 3.72 -17.97 4.78
N SER A 156 2.93 -19.03 4.59
CA SER A 156 2.85 -20.18 5.51
C SER A 156 4.08 -21.10 5.48
N THR A 157 5.00 -20.92 4.53
CA THR A 157 6.19 -21.79 4.39
C THR A 157 7.45 -21.27 5.11
N LEU A 158 7.40 -20.10 5.75
CA LEU A 158 8.55 -19.49 6.44
C LEU A 158 8.54 -19.65 7.97
N GLU A 159 7.57 -20.37 8.55
CA GLU A 159 7.50 -20.62 10.01
C GLU A 159 7.95 -22.02 10.43
N VAL A 160 8.55 -22.84 9.56
CA VAL A 160 9.11 -24.12 9.97
C VAL A 160 10.48 -24.36 9.33
N GLN A 161 11.53 -23.93 10.02
CA GLN A 161 12.78 -24.68 10.15
C GLN A 161 13.59 -24.16 11.35
#